data_AF-A0A506XQ89-F1
#
_entry.id   AF-A0A506XQ89-F1
#
_cell.length_a   1.000
_cell.length_b   1.000
_cell.length_c   1.000
_cell.angle_alpha   90.00
_cell.angle_beta   90.00
_cell.angle_gamma   90.00
#
_symmetry.space_group_name_H-M   'P 1'
#
loop_
_entity.id
_entity.type
_entity.pdbx_description
1 polymer ?
#
loop_
_entity_poly.entity_id
_entity_poly.type
_entity_poly.pdbx_seq_one_letter_code
_entity_poly.pdbx_strand_id
1 'polypeptide(L)'
;MMRHPGVSANDAGVVADPGALPEPLAATVERVATWGGDVARYRAAAAAGLAALDAAGHDATAATDAAVRALGTLAAWRSGIPAFRRSAHEGAGALPDAAVAAVLGIGVAAVADWRAAADDPLFWPGTGPGDEIVRVGGFRGLGGAWTAPPAQVVVGAGEDLAVRADGAWWRVELDAVGVRLHALESVPLGADAPAGAAHPDARLEAAIAPDSYLVTVRRRA
;
A
#
# COMPACT_ATOMS: atom_id res chain seq x y z
N MET A 1 -16.74 -7.40 4.16
CA MET A 1 -16.16 -6.64 3.03
C MET A 1 -15.53 -5.39 3.63
N MET A 2 -14.23 -5.41 3.91
CA MET A 2 -13.50 -4.24 4.41
C MET A 2 -13.30 -3.29 3.24
N ARG A 3 -13.80 -2.05 3.34
CA ARG A 3 -13.38 -0.98 2.43
C ARG A 3 -12.13 -0.37 3.05
N HIS A 4 -10.96 -0.72 2.53
CA HIS A 4 -9.74 -0.02 2.85
C HIS A 4 -9.91 1.46 2.49
N PRO A 5 -9.49 2.39 3.35
CA PRO A 5 -9.37 3.79 2.98
C PRO A 5 -8.58 3.93 1.67
N GLY A 6 -9.06 4.80 0.77
CA GLY A 6 -8.56 4.88 -0.62
C GLY A 6 -7.08 5.24 -0.67
N VAL A 7 -6.27 4.31 -1.19
CA VAL A 7 -4.90 4.55 -1.63
C VAL A 7 -4.98 4.79 -3.13
N SER A 8 -4.36 5.85 -3.67
CA SER A 8 -4.53 6.22 -5.08
C SER A 8 -4.04 5.13 -6.05
N ALA A 9 -2.96 4.43 -5.71
CA ALA A 9 -2.49 3.25 -6.48
C ALA A 9 -3.53 2.12 -6.55
N ASN A 10 -4.53 2.13 -5.67
CA ASN A 10 -5.55 1.10 -5.55
C ASN A 10 -6.85 1.41 -6.31
N ASP A 11 -7.00 2.62 -6.85
CA ASP A 11 -8.22 3.10 -7.53
C ASP A 11 -8.38 2.56 -8.96
N ALA A 12 -7.37 1.88 -9.49
CA ALA A 12 -7.43 1.22 -10.80
C ALA A 12 -8.33 -0.04 -10.76
N GLY A 13 -9.63 0.18 -10.98
CA GLY A 13 -10.61 -0.82 -11.44
C GLY A 13 -11.11 -1.85 -10.42
N VAL A 14 -12.35 -2.33 -10.64
CA VAL A 14 -12.91 -3.47 -9.91
C VAL A 14 -12.10 -4.71 -10.29
N VAL A 15 -11.55 -5.35 -9.28
CA VAL A 15 -10.82 -6.60 -9.42
C VAL A 15 -11.81 -7.72 -9.72
N ALA A 16 -11.81 -8.24 -10.95
CA ALA A 16 -12.57 -9.45 -11.29
C ALA A 16 -12.02 -10.65 -10.52
N ASP A 17 -12.89 -11.57 -10.09
CA ASP A 17 -12.45 -12.83 -9.47
C ASP A 17 -11.66 -13.64 -10.50
N PRO A 18 -10.35 -13.85 -10.30
CA PRO A 18 -9.51 -14.53 -11.28
C PRO A 18 -9.72 -16.04 -11.31
N GLY A 19 -10.58 -16.60 -10.44
CA GLY A 19 -10.71 -18.04 -10.24
C GLY A 19 -9.69 -18.59 -9.24
N ALA A 20 -9.46 -19.90 -9.26
CA ALA A 20 -8.59 -20.57 -8.30
C ALA A 20 -7.10 -20.29 -8.60
N LEU A 21 -6.37 -19.84 -7.58
CA LEU A 21 -4.91 -19.77 -7.63
C LEU A 21 -4.31 -21.17 -7.50
N PRO A 22 -3.17 -21.46 -8.15
CA PRO A 22 -2.43 -22.68 -7.90
C PRO A 22 -1.85 -22.68 -6.47
N GLU A 23 -1.66 -23.86 -5.90
CA GLU A 23 -0.71 -24.02 -4.80
C GLU A 23 0.70 -23.66 -5.28
N PRO A 24 1.55 -22.98 -4.50
CA PRO A 24 1.41 -22.57 -3.08
C PRO A 24 0.72 -21.21 -2.82
N LEU A 25 0.30 -20.47 -3.84
CA LEU A 25 -0.27 -19.12 -3.66
C LEU A 25 -1.64 -19.18 -2.99
N ALA A 26 -2.42 -20.23 -3.26
CA ALA A 26 -3.68 -20.49 -2.58
C ALA A 26 -3.49 -20.60 -1.05
N ALA A 27 -2.46 -21.33 -0.59
CA ALA A 27 -2.15 -21.47 0.84
C ALA A 27 -1.77 -20.16 1.55
N THR A 28 -1.37 -19.12 0.83
CA THR A 28 -1.01 -17.82 1.44
C THR A 28 -2.17 -16.84 1.58
N VAL A 29 -3.34 -17.13 1.00
CA VAL A 29 -4.51 -16.22 1.01
C VAL A 29 -4.97 -15.87 2.44
N GLU A 30 -5.04 -16.84 3.34
CA GLU A 30 -5.47 -16.60 4.72
C GLU A 30 -4.46 -15.71 5.49
N ARG A 31 -3.17 -15.87 5.22
CA ARG A 31 -2.11 -15.07 5.83
C ARG A 31 -2.21 -13.61 5.39
N VAL A 32 -2.49 -13.35 4.12
CA VAL A 32 -2.72 -11.99 3.59
C VAL A 32 -3.85 -11.30 4.37
N ALA A 33 -4.97 -11.99 4.59
CA ALA A 33 -6.07 -11.45 5.40
C ALA A 33 -5.63 -11.13 6.84
N THR A 34 -4.87 -12.04 7.45
CA THR A 34 -4.36 -11.88 8.83
C THR A 34 -3.40 -10.69 8.95
N TRP A 35 -2.62 -10.42 7.91
CA TRP A 35 -1.71 -9.27 7.85
C TRP A 35 -2.39 -7.93 7.46
N GLY A 36 -3.71 -7.97 7.20
CA GLY A 36 -4.52 -6.80 6.85
C GLY A 36 -4.56 -6.44 5.37
N GLY A 37 -4.04 -7.31 4.49
CA GLY A 37 -4.09 -7.11 3.04
C GLY A 37 -5.48 -7.37 2.43
N ASP A 38 -5.74 -6.75 1.29
CA ASP A 38 -6.93 -7.00 0.48
C ASP A 38 -6.80 -8.34 -0.26
N VAL A 39 -7.56 -9.35 0.19
CA VAL A 39 -7.55 -10.70 -0.38
C VAL A 39 -7.97 -10.72 -1.85
N ALA A 40 -8.94 -9.91 -2.25
CA ALA A 40 -9.40 -9.90 -3.64
C ALA A 40 -8.30 -9.34 -4.55
N ARG A 41 -7.69 -8.23 -4.12
CA ARG A 41 -6.56 -7.61 -4.81
C ARG A 41 -5.34 -8.53 -4.88
N TYR A 42 -5.01 -9.20 -3.77
CA TYR A 42 -3.95 -10.21 -3.74
C TYR A 42 -4.19 -11.29 -4.80
N ARG A 43 -5.40 -11.86 -4.83
CA ARG A 43 -5.76 -12.95 -5.75
C ARG A 43 -5.60 -12.52 -7.20
N ALA A 44 -6.16 -11.37 -7.57
CA ALA A 44 -6.07 -10.93 -8.96
C ALA A 44 -4.68 -10.49 -9.37
N ALA A 45 -3.93 -9.81 -8.49
CA ALA A 45 -2.56 -9.45 -8.76
C ALA A 45 -1.71 -10.70 -9.02
N ALA A 46 -1.84 -11.73 -8.16
CA ALA A 46 -1.14 -13.00 -8.32
C ALA A 46 -1.54 -13.72 -9.64
N ALA A 47 -2.84 -13.79 -9.94
CA ALA A 47 -3.33 -14.43 -11.16
C ALA A 47 -2.90 -13.70 -12.44
N ALA A 48 -2.91 -12.37 -12.44
CA ALA A 48 -2.43 -11.57 -13.56
C ALA A 48 -0.93 -11.82 -13.82
N GLY A 49 -0.13 -11.90 -12.76
CA GLY A 49 1.28 -12.25 -12.86
C GLY A 49 1.52 -13.66 -13.43
N LEU A 50 0.75 -14.66 -12.98
CA LEU A 50 0.82 -16.02 -13.51
C LEU A 50 0.45 -16.08 -14.99
N ALA A 51 -0.64 -15.42 -15.39
CA ALA A 51 -1.06 -15.37 -16.80
C ALA A 51 0.01 -14.70 -17.69
N ALA A 52 0.67 -13.66 -17.18
CA ALA A 52 1.76 -12.99 -17.90
C ALA A 52 3.02 -13.87 -18.02
N LEU A 53 3.32 -14.72 -17.02
CA LEU A 53 4.40 -15.70 -17.13
C LEU A 53 4.10 -16.77 -18.18
N ASP A 54 2.88 -17.32 -18.14
CA ASP A 54 2.42 -18.32 -19.11
C ASP A 54 2.48 -17.80 -20.55
N ALA A 55 1.99 -16.58 -20.77
CA ALA A 55 2.05 -15.90 -22.06
C ALA A 55 3.48 -15.66 -22.57
N ALA A 56 4.46 -15.53 -21.67
CA ALA A 56 5.87 -15.40 -22.00
C ALA A 56 6.56 -16.75 -22.26
N GLY A 57 5.80 -17.86 -22.26
CA GLY A 57 6.32 -19.22 -22.47
C GLY A 57 7.04 -19.80 -21.25
N HIS A 58 6.90 -19.17 -20.08
CA HIS A 58 7.28 -19.79 -18.82
C HIS A 58 6.11 -20.65 -18.37
N ASP A 59 6.27 -21.97 -18.41
CA ASP A 59 5.26 -22.88 -17.90
C ASP A 59 4.94 -22.51 -16.44
N ALA A 60 3.74 -21.96 -16.20
CA ALA A 60 3.31 -21.52 -14.88
C ALA A 60 3.23 -22.67 -13.87
N THR A 61 3.14 -23.92 -14.34
CA THR A 61 3.18 -25.13 -13.51
C THR A 61 4.61 -25.62 -13.24
N ALA A 62 5.58 -25.22 -14.07
CA ALA A 62 7.02 -25.44 -13.86
C ALA A 62 7.77 -24.17 -13.41
N ALA A 63 7.04 -23.08 -13.12
CA ALA A 63 7.60 -21.85 -12.58
C ALA A 63 8.39 -22.25 -11.35
N THR A 64 9.71 -22.03 -11.39
CA THR A 64 10.58 -22.37 -10.26
C THR A 64 9.96 -21.81 -8.98
N ASP A 65 10.07 -22.54 -7.87
CA ASP A 65 9.50 -22.09 -6.60
C ASP A 65 9.87 -20.63 -6.26
N ALA A 66 11.01 -20.14 -6.77
CA ALA A 66 11.45 -18.76 -6.66
C ALA A 66 10.53 -17.76 -7.38
N ALA A 67 10.11 -18.04 -8.63
CA ALA A 67 9.22 -17.16 -9.39
C ALA A 67 7.83 -17.07 -8.76
N VAL A 68 7.29 -18.20 -8.29
CA VAL A 68 5.99 -18.22 -7.60
C VAL A 68 6.06 -17.49 -6.26
N ARG A 69 7.14 -17.66 -5.48
CA ARG A 69 7.37 -16.88 -4.26
C ARG A 69 7.52 -15.38 -4.54
N ALA A 70 8.23 -14.99 -5.60
CA ALA A 70 8.37 -13.59 -6.00
C ALA A 70 7.02 -12.98 -6.37
N LEU A 71 6.20 -13.69 -7.17
CA LEU A 71 4.83 -13.27 -7.50
C LEU A 71 3.96 -13.11 -6.25
N GLY A 72 3.97 -14.09 -5.36
CA GLY A 72 3.21 -14.05 -4.12
C GLY A 72 3.62 -12.88 -3.22
N THR A 73 4.92 -12.59 -3.15
CA THR A 73 5.47 -11.47 -2.37
C THR A 73 5.07 -10.11 -2.97
N LEU A 74 5.20 -9.97 -4.29
CA LEU A 74 4.79 -8.76 -5.01
C LEU A 74 3.28 -8.52 -4.92
N ALA A 75 2.48 -9.57 -5.06
CA ALA A 75 1.02 -9.52 -4.89
C ALA A 75 0.62 -9.21 -3.44
N ALA A 76 1.34 -9.74 -2.44
CA ALA A 76 1.10 -9.44 -1.03
C ALA A 76 1.39 -7.96 -0.72
N TRP A 77 2.51 -7.42 -1.22
CA TRP A 77 2.76 -5.98 -1.13
C TRP A 77 1.64 -5.19 -1.80
N ARG A 78 1.34 -5.50 -3.07
CA ARG A 78 0.28 -4.86 -3.87
C ARG A 78 -1.11 -4.90 -3.23
N SER A 79 -1.36 -5.88 -2.36
CA SER A 79 -2.59 -5.99 -1.57
C SER A 79 -2.69 -4.99 -0.40
N GLY A 80 -1.67 -4.16 -0.19
CA GLY A 80 -1.62 -3.13 0.84
C GLY A 80 -0.91 -3.56 2.12
N ILE A 81 0.12 -4.42 2.02
CA ILE A 81 0.93 -4.85 3.17
C ILE A 81 2.35 -4.24 3.05
N PRO A 82 2.62 -3.05 3.65
CA PRO A 82 3.91 -2.35 3.52
C PRO A 82 5.14 -3.20 3.89
N ALA A 83 4.99 -4.10 4.85
CA ALA A 83 6.08 -4.97 5.31
C ALA A 83 6.71 -5.84 4.20
N PHE A 84 5.99 -6.09 3.10
CA PHE A 84 6.51 -6.86 1.96
C PHE A 84 7.26 -6.03 0.93
N ARG A 85 7.28 -4.69 1.04
CA ARG A 85 7.86 -3.80 0.01
C ARG A 85 9.27 -4.20 -0.41
N ARG A 86 10.18 -4.34 0.56
CA ARG A 86 11.58 -4.70 0.29
C ARG A 86 11.68 -6.02 -0.48
N SER A 87 11.06 -7.07 0.03
CA SER A 87 11.07 -8.40 -0.60
C SER A 87 10.34 -8.42 -1.94
N ALA A 88 9.34 -7.56 -2.14
CA ALA A 88 8.65 -7.40 -3.42
C ALA A 88 9.57 -6.78 -4.48
N HIS A 89 10.31 -5.72 -4.14
CA HIS A 89 11.31 -5.13 -5.04
C HIS A 89 12.46 -6.11 -5.35
N GLU A 90 13.00 -6.79 -4.33
CA GLU A 90 14.05 -7.81 -4.50
C GLU A 90 13.58 -8.97 -5.39
N GLY A 91 12.40 -9.52 -5.09
CA GLY A 91 11.81 -10.64 -5.84
C GLY A 91 11.44 -10.27 -7.28
N ALA A 92 11.01 -9.03 -7.53
CA ALA A 92 10.68 -8.55 -8.87
C ALA A 92 11.88 -8.52 -9.84
N GLY A 93 13.12 -8.59 -9.32
CA GLY A 93 14.33 -8.75 -10.15
C GLY A 93 14.43 -10.12 -10.84
N ALA A 94 13.72 -11.14 -10.33
CA ALA A 94 13.69 -12.48 -10.91
C ALA A 94 12.52 -12.70 -11.88
N LEU A 95 11.66 -11.69 -12.08
CA LEU A 95 10.46 -11.77 -12.90
C LEU A 95 10.64 -10.98 -14.21
N PRO A 96 10.08 -11.47 -15.33
CA PRO A 96 9.94 -10.68 -16.54
C PRO A 96 9.11 -9.42 -16.29
N ASP A 97 9.44 -8.32 -16.95
CA ASP A 97 8.78 -7.02 -16.75
C ASP A 97 7.28 -7.08 -17.01
N ALA A 98 6.84 -7.91 -17.96
CA ALA A 98 5.42 -8.14 -18.23
C ALA A 98 4.68 -8.72 -17.01
N ALA A 99 5.30 -9.65 -16.27
CA ALA A 99 4.70 -10.22 -15.07
C ALA A 99 4.68 -9.21 -13.91
N VAL A 100 5.77 -8.44 -13.73
CA VAL A 100 5.81 -7.35 -12.73
C VAL A 100 4.72 -6.32 -13.02
N ALA A 101 4.62 -5.85 -14.27
CA ALA A 101 3.61 -4.90 -14.71
C ALA A 101 2.18 -5.41 -14.46
N ALA A 102 1.94 -6.69 -14.78
CA ALA A 102 0.63 -7.33 -14.59
C ALA A 102 0.24 -7.41 -13.10
N VAL A 103 1.15 -7.81 -12.21
CA VAL A 103 0.89 -7.86 -10.76
C VAL A 103 0.62 -6.45 -10.23
N LEU A 104 1.41 -5.46 -10.64
CA LEU A 104 1.27 -4.09 -10.17
C LEU A 104 0.07 -3.36 -10.78
N GLY A 105 -0.45 -3.81 -11.92
CA GLY A 105 -1.49 -3.13 -12.67
C GLY A 105 -1.00 -1.82 -13.30
N ILE A 106 0.27 -1.79 -13.72
CA ILE A 106 0.90 -0.65 -14.41
C ILE A 106 1.28 -1.03 -15.84
N GLY A 107 1.63 -0.05 -16.67
CA GLY A 107 2.18 -0.32 -18.00
C GLY A 107 3.59 -0.91 -17.91
N VAL A 108 3.95 -1.82 -18.83
CA VAL A 108 5.29 -2.44 -18.88
C VAL A 108 6.42 -1.39 -18.94
N ALA A 109 6.21 -0.29 -19.69
CA ALA A 109 7.17 0.80 -19.76
C ALA A 109 7.44 1.50 -18.41
N ALA A 110 6.49 1.43 -17.47
CA ALA A 110 6.61 2.05 -16.15
C ALA A 110 7.35 1.18 -15.11
N VAL A 111 7.67 -0.08 -15.46
CA VAL A 111 8.39 -1.00 -14.55
C VAL A 111 9.80 -0.51 -14.26
N ALA A 112 10.47 0.09 -15.26
CA ALA A 112 11.81 0.64 -15.08
C ALA A 112 11.84 1.76 -14.03
N ASP A 113 10.91 2.71 -14.13
CA ASP A 113 10.78 3.81 -13.17
C ASP A 113 10.42 3.30 -11.76
N TRP A 114 9.49 2.34 -11.67
CA TRP A 114 9.14 1.70 -10.40
C TRP A 114 10.34 1.01 -9.74
N ARG A 115 11.18 0.29 -10.51
CA ARG A 115 12.40 -0.32 -9.99
C ARG A 115 13.43 0.70 -9.53
N ALA A 116 13.60 1.79 -10.29
CA ALA A 116 14.51 2.87 -9.93
C ALA A 116 14.12 3.57 -8.61
N ALA A 117 12.83 3.56 -8.27
CA ALA A 117 12.29 4.15 -7.05
C ALA A 117 12.21 3.17 -5.85
N ALA A 118 13.03 2.11 -5.83
CA ALA A 118 12.99 1.08 -4.78
C ALA A 118 13.22 1.59 -3.35
N ASP A 119 13.81 2.78 -3.18
CA ASP A 119 14.03 3.42 -1.89
C ASP A 119 12.96 4.45 -1.50
N ASP A 120 12.06 4.84 -2.42
CA ASP A 120 10.96 5.78 -2.16
C ASP A 120 9.62 5.06 -1.86
N PRO A 121 9.18 4.93 -0.59
CA PRO A 121 7.98 4.16 -0.24
C PRO A 121 6.69 4.76 -0.76
N LEU A 122 6.71 6.03 -1.14
CA LEU A 122 5.53 6.76 -1.61
C LEU A 122 5.43 6.79 -3.14
N PHE A 123 6.42 6.22 -3.84
CA PHE A 123 6.44 6.27 -5.30
C PHE A 123 5.45 5.27 -5.90
N TRP A 124 4.60 5.79 -6.78
CA TRP A 124 3.82 5.00 -7.72
C TRP A 124 3.95 5.60 -9.12
N PRO A 125 4.10 4.79 -10.19
CA PRO A 125 4.21 5.35 -11.53
C PRO A 125 3.01 6.21 -11.93
N GLY A 126 3.29 7.36 -12.54
CA GLY A 126 2.29 8.34 -12.94
C GLY A 126 1.79 9.25 -11.82
N THR A 127 2.35 9.14 -10.61
CA THR A 127 2.10 10.08 -9.51
C THR A 127 3.24 11.10 -9.38
N GLY A 128 2.90 12.31 -8.96
CA GLY A 128 3.82 13.42 -8.77
C GLY A 128 3.60 14.14 -7.43
N PRO A 129 4.39 15.20 -7.18
CA PRO A 129 4.17 16.03 -6.01
C PRO A 129 2.81 16.73 -6.04
N GLY A 130 2.15 16.84 -4.89
CA GLY A 130 0.78 17.35 -4.74
C GLY A 130 -0.31 16.29 -4.89
N ASP A 131 0.00 15.10 -5.44
CA ASP A 131 -0.98 14.04 -5.58
C ASP A 131 -1.36 13.43 -4.23
N GLU A 132 -2.63 13.02 -4.13
CA GLU A 132 -3.14 12.23 -3.00
C GLU A 132 -2.51 10.84 -3.03
N ILE A 133 -1.86 10.49 -1.93
CA ILE A 133 -1.28 9.16 -1.72
C ILE A 133 -2.38 8.26 -1.16
N VAL A 134 -2.98 8.69 -0.05
CA VAL A 134 -3.93 7.87 0.70
C VAL A 134 -4.85 8.73 1.57
N ARG A 135 -6.03 8.19 1.85
CA ARG A 135 -6.88 8.64 2.97
C ARG A 135 -6.70 7.68 4.12
N VAL A 136 -6.44 8.15 5.33
CA VAL A 136 -6.18 7.31 6.51
C VAL A 136 -7.36 7.38 7.46
N GLY A 137 -7.75 6.24 8.04
CA GLY A 137 -8.76 6.17 9.11
C GLY A 137 -10.06 5.49 8.71
N GLY A 138 -11.17 6.20 8.88
CA GLY A 138 -12.53 5.75 8.64
C GLY A 138 -13.27 5.43 9.95
N PHE A 139 -14.60 5.50 9.89
CA PHE A 139 -15.44 5.17 11.04
C PHE A 139 -15.47 3.66 11.29
N ARG A 140 -15.22 3.24 12.53
CA ARG A 140 -15.15 1.82 12.93
C ARG A 140 -16.44 1.06 12.69
N GLY A 141 -17.60 1.71 12.81
CA GLY A 141 -18.90 1.11 12.48
C GLY A 141 -19.05 0.75 10.99
N LEU A 142 -18.18 1.28 10.12
CA LEU A 142 -18.10 0.97 8.69
C LEU A 142 -16.77 0.27 8.32
N GLY A 143 -16.07 -0.29 9.32
CA GLY A 143 -14.83 -1.02 9.11
C GLY A 143 -13.56 -0.16 9.08
N GLY A 144 -13.65 1.13 9.44
CA GLY A 144 -12.48 1.99 9.58
C GLY A 144 -11.78 1.89 10.94
N ALA A 145 -10.76 2.71 11.14
CA ALA A 145 -9.90 2.61 12.32
C ALA A 145 -10.49 3.21 13.61
N TRP A 146 -11.36 4.23 13.52
CA TRP A 146 -11.66 5.13 14.64
C TRP A 146 -13.14 5.20 15.02
N THR A 147 -13.45 5.40 16.29
CA THR A 147 -14.82 5.66 16.79
C THR A 147 -15.17 7.15 16.87
N ALA A 148 -14.17 8.02 16.88
CA ALA A 148 -14.31 9.47 16.82
C ALA A 148 -13.48 10.03 15.65
N PRO A 149 -13.85 11.20 15.09
CA PRO A 149 -13.02 11.90 14.12
C PRO A 149 -11.60 12.16 14.65
N PRO A 150 -10.58 12.18 13.78
CA PRO A 150 -9.24 12.57 14.18
C PRO A 150 -9.25 14.02 14.66
N ALA A 151 -8.61 14.28 15.79
CA ALA A 151 -8.54 15.59 16.42
C ALA A 151 -7.29 16.37 16.02
N GLN A 152 -6.21 15.67 15.65
CA GLN A 152 -4.93 16.28 15.36
C GLN A 152 -4.11 15.42 14.40
N VAL A 153 -3.27 16.06 13.59
CA VAL A 153 -2.27 15.43 12.75
C VAL A 153 -0.92 16.12 12.93
N VAL A 154 0.15 15.35 12.99
CA VAL A 154 1.53 15.81 13.10
C VAL A 154 2.32 15.24 11.94
N VAL A 155 2.97 16.11 11.17
CA VAL A 155 3.84 15.74 10.06
C VAL A 155 5.29 16.04 10.45
N GLY A 156 6.06 14.99 10.69
CA GLY A 156 7.49 15.05 11.03
C GLY A 156 8.39 15.12 9.79
N ALA A 157 9.69 14.90 10.02
CA ALA A 157 10.66 14.83 8.92
C ALA A 157 10.44 13.58 8.05
N GLY A 158 10.76 13.65 6.75
CA GLY A 158 10.61 12.52 5.86
C GLY A 158 9.14 12.11 5.68
N GLU A 159 8.85 10.82 5.84
CA GLU A 159 7.49 10.26 5.81
C GLU A 159 6.83 10.12 7.20
N ASP A 160 7.38 10.74 8.25
CA ASP A 160 6.85 10.59 9.59
C ASP A 160 5.48 11.29 9.74
N LEU A 161 4.46 10.51 10.10
CA LEU A 161 3.08 10.98 10.24
C LEU A 161 2.44 10.35 11.47
N ALA A 162 1.83 11.19 12.31
CA ALA A 162 1.04 10.74 13.44
C ALA A 162 -0.34 11.40 13.45
N VAL A 163 -1.36 10.64 13.85
CA VAL A 163 -2.76 11.11 13.94
C VAL A 163 -3.27 10.84 15.35
N ARG A 164 -3.94 11.83 15.94
CA ARG A 164 -4.65 11.68 17.21
C ARG A 164 -6.11 11.38 16.94
N ALA A 165 -6.59 10.21 17.37
CA ALA A 165 -7.98 9.79 17.26
C ALA A 165 -8.34 8.86 18.42
N ASP A 166 -9.60 8.86 18.85
CA ASP A 166 -10.07 8.08 20.00
C ASP A 166 -9.27 8.33 21.30
N GLY A 167 -8.75 9.56 21.48
CA GLY A 167 -7.94 9.91 22.64
C GLY A 167 -6.50 9.37 22.63
N ALA A 168 -6.11 8.60 21.62
CA ALA A 168 -4.77 8.02 21.47
C ALA A 168 -4.03 8.59 20.25
N TRP A 169 -2.70 8.49 20.27
CA TRP A 169 -1.85 8.79 19.12
C TRP A 169 -1.58 7.52 18.32
N TRP A 170 -1.58 7.67 17.00
CA TRP A 170 -1.33 6.58 16.06
C TRP A 170 -0.23 7.01 15.09
N ARG A 171 0.85 6.23 14.99
CA ARG A 171 1.83 6.35 13.90
C ARG A 171 1.22 5.76 12.64
N VAL A 172 1.37 6.48 11.54
CA VAL A 172 0.93 6.06 10.21
C VAL A 172 2.15 5.60 9.44
N GLU A 173 2.22 4.30 9.15
CA GLU A 173 3.18 3.73 8.23
C GLU A 173 2.57 3.76 6.81
N LEU A 174 3.18 4.55 5.94
CA LEU A 174 2.69 4.83 4.59
C LEU A 174 3.49 4.05 3.56
N ASP A 175 2.78 3.57 2.55
CA ASP A 175 3.34 2.95 1.36
C ASP A 175 2.46 3.31 0.15
N ALA A 176 3.03 3.33 -1.04
CA ALA A 176 2.33 3.60 -2.29
C ALA A 176 1.08 2.73 -2.49
N VAL A 177 1.03 1.53 -1.92
CA VAL A 177 -0.10 0.59 -2.08
C VAL A 177 -0.90 0.33 -0.81
N GLY A 178 -0.50 0.89 0.34
CA GLY A 178 -1.11 0.55 1.62
C GLY A 178 -0.80 1.51 2.77
N VAL A 179 -1.53 1.33 3.87
CA VAL A 179 -1.32 2.07 5.11
C VAL A 179 -1.46 1.14 6.30
N ARG A 180 -0.62 1.33 7.31
CA ARG A 180 -0.74 0.65 8.61
C ARG A 180 -0.72 1.66 9.75
N LEU A 181 -1.56 1.41 10.75
CA LEU A 181 -1.65 2.22 11.95
C LEU A 181 -1.06 1.47 13.14
N HIS A 182 -0.18 2.13 13.89
CA HIS A 182 0.40 1.62 15.12
C HIS A 182 0.07 2.57 16.26
N ALA A 183 -0.49 2.07 17.35
CA ALA A 183 -0.70 2.89 18.52
C ALA A 183 0.65 3.37 19.09
N LEU A 184 0.72 4.63 19.48
CA LEU A 184 1.88 5.21 20.15
C LEU A 184 1.62 5.28 21.65
N GLU A 185 2.62 4.89 22.43
CA GLU A 185 2.58 4.99 23.90
C GLU A 185 2.89 6.41 24.39
N SER A 186 3.50 7.24 23.54
CA SER A 186 3.91 8.60 23.85
C SER A 186 3.38 9.61 22.83
N VAL A 187 3.34 10.86 23.25
CA VAL A 187 2.99 11.99 22.38
C VAL A 187 4.12 12.18 21.36
N PRO A 188 3.81 12.26 20.05
CA PRO A 188 4.83 12.47 19.02
C PRO A 188 5.49 13.85 19.18
N LEU A 189 6.76 13.94 18.79
CA LEU A 189 7.47 15.22 18.73
C LEU A 189 6.75 16.17 17.76
N GLY A 190 6.60 17.43 18.16
CA GLY A 190 5.89 18.43 17.37
C GLY A 190 4.37 18.46 17.60
N ALA A 191 3.82 17.65 18.51
CA ALA A 191 2.40 17.73 18.86
C ALA A 191 1.97 19.08 19.46
N ASP A 192 2.90 19.84 20.05
CA ASP A 192 2.62 21.17 20.59
C ASP A 192 2.80 22.29 19.55
N ALA A 193 3.22 21.96 18.32
CA ALA A 193 3.37 22.94 17.26
C ALA A 193 1.99 23.46 16.78
N PRO A 194 1.92 24.67 16.20
CA PRO A 194 0.69 25.17 15.62
C PRO A 194 0.10 24.19 14.60
N ALA A 195 -1.22 24.04 14.58
CA ALA A 195 -1.90 23.16 13.63
C ALA A 195 -1.51 23.50 12.19
N GLY A 196 -1.10 22.49 11.42
CA GLY A 196 -0.65 22.66 10.04
C GLY A 196 0.83 23.05 9.89
N ALA A 197 1.58 23.24 10.98
CA ALA A 197 3.03 23.38 10.90
C ALA A 197 3.67 22.03 10.56
N ALA A 198 4.12 21.87 9.31
CA ALA A 198 4.92 20.72 8.90
C ALA A 198 6.40 20.96 9.21
N HIS A 199 7.13 19.87 9.51
CA HIS A 199 8.59 19.92 9.58
C HIS A 199 9.19 20.45 8.24
N PRO A 200 10.28 21.23 8.26
CA PRO A 200 10.92 21.74 7.04
C PRO A 200 11.32 20.62 6.07
N ASP A 201 11.84 19.51 6.60
CA ASP A 201 12.23 18.32 5.83
C ASP A 201 11.09 17.30 5.62
N ALA A 202 9.83 17.68 5.84
CA ALA A 202 8.70 16.79 5.60
C ALA A 202 8.54 16.50 4.11
N ARG A 203 8.32 15.23 3.74
CA ARG A 203 7.96 14.80 2.37
C ARG A 203 6.45 14.70 2.15
N LEU A 204 5.68 14.99 3.18
CA LEU A 204 4.23 14.80 3.24
C LEU A 204 3.51 16.11 3.53
N GLU A 205 2.26 16.18 3.08
CA GLU A 205 1.25 17.08 3.58
C GLU A 205 0.06 16.25 4.05
N ALA A 206 -0.53 16.61 5.19
CA ALA A 206 -1.68 15.89 5.73
C ALA A 206 -2.73 16.86 6.27
N ALA A 207 -4.00 16.56 6.02
CA ALA A 207 -5.12 17.38 6.44
C ALA A 207 -6.27 16.53 6.98
N ILE A 208 -6.87 16.98 8.07
CA ILE A 208 -8.14 16.44 8.58
C ILE A 208 -9.26 17.17 7.84
N ALA A 209 -10.14 16.42 7.17
CA ALA A 209 -11.36 17.01 6.63
C ALA A 209 -12.35 17.26 7.78
N PRO A 210 -13.01 18.45 7.85
CA PRO A 210 -14.04 18.72 8.85
C PRO A 210 -15.13 17.65 8.82
N ASP A 211 -15.58 17.20 9.99
CA ASP A 211 -16.64 16.19 10.17
C ASP A 211 -16.37 14.83 9.51
N SER A 212 -15.12 14.57 9.12
CA SER A 212 -14.69 13.33 8.51
C SER A 212 -13.94 12.46 9.51
N TYR A 213 -14.04 11.14 9.32
CA TYR A 213 -13.18 10.17 10.00
C TYR A 213 -11.89 9.92 9.22
N LEU A 214 -11.50 10.80 8.30
CA LEU A 214 -10.38 10.60 7.39
C LEU A 214 -9.35 11.72 7.48
N VAL A 215 -8.09 11.33 7.37
CA VAL A 215 -6.95 12.22 7.12
C VAL A 215 -6.51 12.02 5.68
N THR A 216 -6.54 13.06 4.86
CA THR A 216 -5.98 13.03 3.50
C THR A 216 -4.48 13.27 3.57
N VAL A 217 -3.69 12.43 2.91
CA VAL A 217 -2.24 12.53 2.84
C VAL A 217 -1.80 12.71 1.38
N ARG A 218 -0.93 13.70 1.15
CA ARG A 218 -0.37 14.05 -0.17
C ARG A 218 1.14 14.07 -0.13
N ARG A 219 1.76 13.87 -1.29
CA ARG A 219 3.20 14.08 -1.46
C ARG A 219 3.49 15.57 -1.46
N ARG A 220 4.44 16.03 -0.66
CA ARG A 220 4.88 17.43 -0.68
C ARG A 220 5.71 17.71 -1.94
N ALA A 221 5.58 18.93 -2.47
CA ALA A 221 6.34 19.47 -3.59
C ALA A 221 7.84 19.61 -3.29
#